data_AF-A0AAJ0U079-F1
#
_entry.id   AF-A0AAJ0U079-F1
#
_cell.length_a   1.000
_cell.length_b   1.000
_cell.length_c   1.000
_cell.angle_alpha   90.00
_cell.angle_beta   90.00
_cell.angle_gamma   90.00
#
_symmetry.space_group_name_H-M   'P 1'
#
loop_
_entity.id
_entity.type
_entity.pdbx_description
1 polymer ?
#
loop_
_entity_poly.entity_id
_entity_poly.type
_entity_poly.pdbx_seq_one_letter_code
_entity_poly.pdbx_strand_id
1 'polypeptide(L)' 'MRQITEILRLKFEAKLSHATIARAVGLSKGTVGKVISVARAQGVAWPLPESVDEAALEALLYRPRRGQRWLP' A
#
# COMPACT_ATOMS: atom_id res chain seq x y z
N MET A 1 6.88 1.70 8.65
CA MET A 1 6.97 0.27 9.03
C MET A 1 7.10 -0.60 7.78
N ARG A 2 8.10 -1.50 7.62
CA ARG A 2 8.47 -2.27 6.38
C ARG A 2 7.39 -3.05 5.61
N GLN A 3 6.12 -2.95 5.99
CA GLN A 3 5.02 -3.80 5.52
C GLN A 3 4.33 -3.26 4.27
N ILE A 4 4.30 -1.94 4.02
CA ILE A 4 3.64 -1.39 2.83
C ILE A 4 4.47 -1.74 1.60
N THR A 5 5.78 -1.47 1.65
CA THR A 5 6.70 -1.83 0.56
C THR A 5 6.60 -3.32 0.22
N GLU A 6 6.57 -4.19 1.23
CA GLU A 6 6.47 -5.63 1.02
C GLU A 6 5.10 -6.08 0.49
N ILE A 7 4.00 -5.46 0.95
CA ILE A 7 2.65 -5.69 0.36
C ILE A 7 2.65 -5.34 -1.12
N LEU A 8 3.24 -4.20 -1.50
CA LEU A 8 3.30 -3.75 -2.89
C LEU A 8 4.17 -4.70 -3.72
N ARG A 9 5.35 -5.10 -3.21
CA ARG A 9 6.22 -6.08 -3.85
C ARG A 9 5.49 -7.39 -4.12
N LEU A 10 4.90 -7.98 -3.08
CA LEU A 10 4.21 -9.26 -3.21
C LEU A 10 2.98 -9.17 -4.14
N LYS A 11 2.35 -8.00 -4.22
CA LYS A 11 1.20 -7.79 -5.11
C LYS A 11 1.59 -7.56 -6.57
N PHE A 12 2.57 -6.70 -6.84
CA PHE A 12 2.89 -6.24 -8.19
C PHE A 12 4.00 -7.05 -8.85
N GLU A 13 5.00 -7.48 -8.07
CA GLU A 13 6.11 -8.30 -8.56
C GLU A 13 5.75 -9.79 -8.52
N ALA A 14 5.38 -10.30 -7.35
CA ALA A 14 5.05 -11.72 -7.16
C ALA A 14 3.60 -12.09 -7.53
N LYS A 15 2.76 -11.10 -7.89
CA LYS A 15 1.36 -11.28 -8.33
C LYS A 15 0.48 -12.12 -7.39
N LEU A 16 0.75 -12.06 -6.08
CA LEU A 16 0.06 -12.88 -5.09
C LEU A 16 -1.36 -12.37 -4.76
N SER A 17 -2.17 -13.28 -4.21
CA SER A 17 -3.51 -12.95 -3.70
C SER A 17 -3.43 -12.15 -2.39
N HIS A 18 -4.45 -11.35 -2.08
CA HIS A 18 -4.46 -10.59 -0.82
C HIS A 18 -4.41 -11.49 0.42
N ALA A 19 -4.95 -12.72 0.34
CA ALA A 19 -4.90 -13.69 1.43
C ALA A 19 -3.49 -14.25 1.64
N THR A 20 -2.77 -14.53 0.55
CA THR A 20 -1.37 -14.99 0.61
C THR A 20 -0.46 -13.89 1.15
N ILE A 21 -0.64 -12.65 0.68
CA ILE A 21 0.12 -11.49 1.16
C ILE A 21 -0.12 -11.28 2.65
N ALA A 22 -1.39 -11.29 3.09
CA ALA A 22 -1.77 -11.14 4.50
C ALA A 22 -1.05 -12.14 5.42
N ARG A 23 -0.98 -13.41 5.00
CA ARG A 23 -0.23 -14.45 5.71
C ARG A 23 1.27 -14.19 5.73
N ALA A 24 1.85 -13.72 4.63
CA ALA A 24 3.29 -13.46 4.52
C ALA A 24 3.74 -12.28 5.41
N VAL A 25 2.92 -11.23 5.52
CA VAL A 25 3.26 -10.01 6.28
C VAL A 25 2.67 -9.96 7.70
N GLY A 26 1.90 -10.99 8.10
CA GLY A 26 1.26 -11.05 9.43
C GLY A 26 0.12 -10.05 9.64
N LEU A 27 -0.54 -9.61 8.56
CA LEU A 27 -1.65 -8.65 8.62
C LEU A 27 -2.99 -9.26 8.24
N SER A 28 -4.07 -8.56 8.55
CA SER A 28 -5.40 -8.94 8.07
C SER A 28 -5.52 -8.74 6.55
N LYS A 29 -6.32 -9.58 5.88
CA LYS A 29 -6.68 -9.41 4.45
C LYS A 29 -7.30 -8.04 4.17
N GLY A 30 -8.07 -7.50 5.13
CA GLY A 30 -8.68 -6.17 5.02
C GLY A 30 -7.64 -5.06 4.98
N THR A 31 -6.63 -5.12 5.86
CA THR A 31 -5.51 -4.18 5.88
C THR A 31 -4.75 -4.21 4.55
N VAL A 32 -4.38 -5.41 4.07
CA VAL A 32 -3.71 -5.59 2.79
C VAL A 32 -4.54 -5.01 1.64
N GLY A 33 -5.84 -5.32 1.61
CA GLY A 33 -6.76 -4.78 0.60
C GLY A 33 -6.84 -3.25 0.63
N LYS A 34 -6.89 -2.65 1.82
CA LYS A 34 -6.90 -1.19 2.01
C LYS A 34 -5.62 -0.57 1.47
N VAL A 35 -4.46 -1.11 1.84
CA VAL A 35 -3.15 -0.62 1.38
C VAL A 35 -3.06 -0.66 -0.15
N ILE A 36 -3.38 -1.81 -0.77
CA ILE A 36 -3.34 -1.97 -2.23
C ILE A 36 -4.33 -1.03 -2.92
N SER A 37 -5.54 -0.87 -2.36
CA SER A 37 -6.57 0.02 -2.91
C SER A 37 -6.11 1.48 -2.88
N VAL A 38 -5.57 1.94 -1.74
CA VAL A 38 -5.06 3.30 -1.59
C VAL A 38 -3.85 3.53 -2.48
N ALA A 39 -2.93 2.57 -2.58
CA ALA A 39 -1.76 2.65 -3.45
C ALA A 39 -2.16 2.81 -4.92
N ARG A 40 -3.11 2.01 -5.39
CA ARG A 40 -3.68 2.15 -6.73
C ARG A 40 -4.38 3.50 -6.91
N ALA A 41 -5.14 3.93 -5.91
CA ALA A 41 -5.84 5.20 -5.94
C ALA A 41 -4.90 6.41 -6.02
N GLN A 42 -3.73 6.33 -5.38
CA GLN A 42 -2.67 7.36 -5.43
C GLN A 42 -1.75 7.21 -6.64
N GLY A 43 -1.96 6.21 -7.50
CA GLY A 43 -1.14 5.98 -8.69
C GLY A 43 0.29 5.56 -8.35
N VAL A 44 0.50 4.86 -7.23
CA VAL A 44 1.83 4.34 -6.86
C VAL A 44 2.29 3.38 -7.95
N ALA A 45 3.39 3.75 -8.62
CA ALA A 45 4.05 2.91 -9.60
C ALA A 45 4.95 1.89 -8.91
N TRP A 46 5.05 0.70 -9.51
CA TRP A 46 6.01 -0.35 -9.14
C TRP A 46 6.90 -0.67 -10.35
N PRO A 47 8.23 -0.82 -10.21
CA PRO A 47 9.01 -0.75 -8.97
C PRO A 47 9.08 0.65 -8.37
N LEU A 48 9.21 0.73 -7.04
CA LEU A 48 9.35 2.01 -6.34
C LEU A 48 10.73 2.62 -6.65
N PRO A 49 10.82 3.96 -6.80
CA PRO A 49 12.11 4.65 -6.88
C PRO A 49 12.92 4.43 -5.60
N GLU A 50 14.24 4.40 -5.71
CA GLU A 50 15.19 4.20 -4.60
C GLU A 50 15.04 5.25 -3.49
N SER A 51 14.56 6.44 -3.86
CA SER A 51 14.30 7.55 -2.95
C SER A 51 12.98 7.42 -2.18
N VAL A 52 12.13 6.45 -2.50
CA VAL A 52 10.85 6.25 -1.82
C VAL A 52 11.06 5.28 -0.67
N ASP A 53 11.14 5.84 0.53
CA ASP A 53 11.14 5.06 1.76
C ASP A 53 9.70 4.78 2.24
N GLU A 54 9.62 4.00 3.30
CA GLU A 54 8.35 3.61 3.89
C GLU A 54 7.56 4.81 4.45
N ALA A 55 8.26 5.83 4.97
CA ALA A 55 7.63 7.02 5.52
C ALA A 55 7.02 7.88 4.41
N ALA A 56 7.69 8.00 3.27
CA ALA A 56 7.18 8.64 2.07
C ALA A 56 5.97 7.88 1.50
N LEU A 57 5.99 6.54 1.52
CA LEU A 57 4.82 5.72 1.15
C LEU A 57 3.64 5.95 2.09
N GLU A 58 3.86 5.88 3.40
CA GLU A 58 2.81 6.16 4.39
C GLU A 58 2.24 7.57 4.18
N ALA A 59 3.10 8.57 4.02
CA ALA A 59 2.70 9.95 3.77
C ALA A 59 1.91 10.09 2.45
N LEU A 60 2.31 9.40 1.38
CA LEU A 60 1.61 9.42 0.08
C LEU A 60 0.25 8.74 0.15
N LEU A 61 0.17 7.58 0.81
CA LEU A 61 -1.05 6.79 0.94
C LEU A 61 -2.09 7.50 1.81
N TYR A 62 -1.66 8.05 2.95
CA TYR A 62 -2.52 8.75 3.89
C TYR A 62 -2.59 10.26 3.68
N ARG A 63 -1.98 10.78 2.60
CA ARG A 63 -2.18 12.18 2.20
C ARG A 63 -3.67 12.41 1.97
N PRO A 64 -4.30 13.40 2.62
CA PRO A 64 -5.67 13.74 2.32
C PRO A 64 -5.74 14.15 0.84
N ARG A 65 -6.52 13.39 0.05
CA ARG A 65 -6.85 13.83 -1.30
C ARG A 65 -7.58 15.16 -1.16
N ARG A 66 -7.08 16.22 -1.81
CA ARG A 66 -7.86 17.44 -2.04
C ARG A 66 -9.14 17.01 -2.77
N GLY A 67 -10.21 16.76 -2.02
CA GLY A 67 -11.48 16.22 -2.54
C GLY A 67 -12.15 15.12 -1.72
N GLN A 68 -11.47 14.40 -0.83
CA GLN A 68 -12.15 13.51 0.13
C GLN A 68 -12.42 14.27 1.42
N ARG A 69 -13.55 14.97 1.43
CA ARG A 69 -14.15 15.58 2.62
C ARG A 69 -14.53 14.44 3.57
N TRP A 70 -13.69 14.18 4.54
CA TRP A 70 -14.05 13.40 5.73
C TRP A 70 -15.01 14.28 6.54
N LEU A 71 -16.31 14.09 6.36
CA LEU A 71 -17.32 14.66 7.26
C LEU A 71 -17.31 13.82 8.55
N PRO A 72 -17.21 14.46 9.73
CA PRO A 72 -17.15 13.78 11.03
C PRO A 72 -18.43 12.99 11.33
#